data_AF-A0A7S1G4T7-F1
#
_entry.id   AF-A0A7S1G4T7-F1
#
_cell.length_a   1.000
_cell.length_b   1.000
_cell.length_c   1.000
_cell.angle_alpha   90.00
_cell.angle_beta   90.00
_cell.angle_gamma   90.00
#
_symmetry.space_group_name_H-M   'P 1'
#
loop_
_entity.id
_entity.type
_entity.pdbx_description
1 polymer ?
#
loop_
_entity_poly.entity_id
_entity_poly.type
_entity_poly.pdbx_seq_one_letter_code
_entity_poly.pdbx_strand_id
1 'polypeptide(L)'
;PLATSEDGGGAVDAREVTKGLEQNVVGRRIYSTRIVTGGSSVPFFVRVTAYNTIGHGDFVLAQPSNGVPFPQPPMAVRDVAVAVGSSTELDVSWTAPEDDGGDAITAHLVEWDILHTFDSECGEKLEIQRITVAGDEPITDGEFAMSLTTVDADGVATTETTACLRFNAAALTGGNSGASGDVYDALVALGNVGANDVSVTAHGDIALAQYDYGQVFDITFSNGLAGNVAELVLDVGSGGTCSQDFAPGSADVAVTIETVQDGKGTVGECHADNVEPLGWAVTSAATAYTITTLTPGTRYYVRVSAINSYGYGPSTESINGPHTPWAVPDVPALATLTIDLSDTLRVDWTEPHNQKEEGNNGSPVDRYKVEWQRRRNEVQVVTVSADEALTAGGFELTLGASTTACLGYDATAAQVQHEVNYLAGVDGVSVARAEDGFDVAFSLTFDGPYTTNADLDELSVATCSTWAPASANAAVDVSTPTEGVVGGLPEILEINTAADDAIGGRFTLSMDYRGEMDVSVCDNCATVAAGSRTVTVA
;
A
#
# COMPACT_ATOMS: atom_id res chain seq x y z
N PRO A 1 59.88 9.09 -17.92
CA PRO A 1 60.98 9.21 -18.91
C PRO A 1 62.33 9.56 -18.23
N LEU A 2 63.32 8.65 -18.26
CA LEU A 2 64.70 8.96 -17.83
C LEU A 2 65.48 9.48 -19.03
N ALA A 3 65.98 10.71 -18.96
CA ALA A 3 66.91 11.27 -19.94
C ALA A 3 68.32 10.71 -19.67
N THR A 4 68.99 10.21 -20.72
CA THR A 4 70.45 9.96 -20.69
C THR A 4 71.16 11.24 -21.13
N SER A 5 72.12 11.73 -20.32
CA SER A 5 72.99 12.83 -20.74
C SER A 5 74.15 12.27 -21.57
N GLU A 6 74.32 12.76 -22.79
CA GLU A 6 75.42 12.32 -23.67
C GLU A 6 76.79 12.95 -23.35
N ASP A 7 76.92 13.84 -22.36
CA ASP A 7 78.23 14.41 -22.02
C ASP A 7 78.48 14.48 -20.51
N GLY A 8 79.42 13.65 -20.04
CA GLY A 8 80.31 13.93 -18.92
C GLY A 8 79.69 14.16 -17.53
N GLY A 9 79.60 13.09 -16.73
CA GLY A 9 79.94 13.13 -15.30
C GLY A 9 78.91 13.63 -14.29
N GLY A 10 77.64 13.83 -14.66
CA GLY A 10 76.57 14.13 -13.70
C GLY A 10 75.73 12.89 -13.37
N ALA A 11 75.80 12.38 -12.13
CA ALA A 11 74.83 11.40 -11.64
C ALA A 11 73.48 12.09 -11.43
N VAL A 12 72.50 11.82 -12.29
CA VAL A 12 71.13 12.28 -12.10
C VAL A 12 70.46 11.35 -11.10
N ASP A 13 70.47 11.74 -9.83
CA ASP A 13 69.77 11.03 -8.77
C ASP A 13 68.32 11.50 -8.72
N ALA A 14 67.40 10.68 -9.22
CA ALA A 14 65.97 10.93 -9.11
C ALA A 14 65.48 10.37 -7.76
N ARG A 15 65.46 11.22 -6.73
CA ARG A 15 64.95 10.85 -5.41
C ARG A 15 63.45 11.09 -5.33
N GLU A 16 62.69 10.01 -5.16
CA GLU A 16 61.27 10.08 -4.80
C GLU A 16 61.12 10.71 -3.41
N VAL A 17 60.53 11.90 -3.32
CA VAL A 17 60.44 12.69 -2.08
C VAL A 17 59.27 12.25 -1.20
N THR A 18 58.17 11.83 -1.82
CA THR A 18 57.00 11.26 -1.14
C THR A 18 56.36 10.21 -2.04
N LYS A 19 56.34 8.95 -1.61
CA LYS A 19 55.66 7.88 -2.34
C LYS A 19 54.15 8.05 -2.21
N GLY A 20 53.45 8.20 -3.32
CA GLY A 20 51.99 8.14 -3.34
C GLY A 20 51.52 6.73 -2.96
N LEU A 21 50.39 6.61 -2.26
CA LEU A 21 49.81 5.29 -1.97
C LEU A 21 49.33 4.67 -3.30
N GLU A 22 50.00 3.62 -3.77
CA GLU A 22 49.59 2.90 -4.98
C GLU A 22 48.34 2.06 -4.67
N GLN A 23 47.21 2.44 -5.24
CA GLN A 23 46.00 1.63 -5.26
C GLN A 23 45.74 1.22 -6.71
N ASN A 24 46.20 0.02 -7.08
CA ASN A 24 45.93 -0.54 -8.39
C ASN A 24 44.48 -1.02 -8.43
N VAL A 25 43.61 -0.25 -9.08
CA VAL A 25 42.23 -0.65 -9.34
C VAL A 25 42.12 -1.00 -10.82
N VAL A 26 42.06 -2.29 -11.12
CA VAL A 26 41.68 -2.76 -12.46
C VAL A 26 40.18 -2.52 -12.61
N GLY A 27 39.82 -1.46 -13.33
CA GLY A 27 38.43 -1.04 -13.52
C GLY A 27 37.57 -2.13 -14.19
N ARG A 28 36.30 -2.21 -13.78
CA ARG A 28 35.29 -3.10 -14.39
C ARG A 28 34.78 -2.58 -15.74
N ARG A 29 35.10 -1.31 -16.08
CA ARG A 29 34.90 -0.64 -17.37
C ARG A 29 36.24 -0.04 -17.83
N ILE A 30 36.56 -0.11 -19.12
CA ILE A 30 37.89 0.23 -19.67
C ILE A 30 38.28 1.72 -19.45
N TYR A 31 37.31 2.61 -19.26
CA TYR A 31 37.54 4.06 -19.14
C TYR A 31 37.00 4.69 -17.85
N SER A 32 36.54 3.91 -16.86
CA SER A 32 36.07 4.47 -15.59
C SER A 32 36.22 3.49 -14.42
N THR A 33 36.39 4.04 -13.21
CA THR A 33 36.40 3.28 -11.96
C THR A 33 35.71 4.07 -10.85
N ARG A 34 35.00 3.36 -9.96
CA ARG A 34 34.39 3.93 -8.75
C ARG A 34 35.41 3.88 -7.61
N ILE A 35 35.69 5.01 -6.99
CA ILE A 35 36.59 5.11 -5.83
C ILE A 35 35.71 5.13 -4.57
N VAL A 36 35.86 4.14 -3.70
CA VAL A 36 35.15 4.10 -2.41
C VAL A 36 36.03 4.80 -1.37
N THR A 37 35.60 6.00 -0.94
CA THR A 37 36.37 6.87 -0.04
C THR A 37 36.13 6.61 1.45
N GLY A 38 35.22 5.68 1.78
CA GLY A 38 34.93 5.29 3.17
C GLY A 38 34.34 6.42 4.03
N GLY A 39 33.62 7.36 3.42
CA GLY A 39 32.98 8.48 4.14
C GLY A 39 33.94 9.60 4.58
N SER A 40 35.15 9.64 4.02
CA SER A 40 36.11 10.71 4.33
C SER A 40 35.67 12.05 3.74
N SER A 41 35.63 13.09 4.59
CA SER A 41 35.37 14.49 4.23
C SER A 41 36.64 15.26 3.84
N VAL A 42 37.75 14.57 3.62
CA VAL A 42 39.05 15.16 3.23
C VAL A 42 39.13 15.24 1.70
N PRO A 43 39.74 16.29 1.12
CA PRO A 43 39.92 16.39 -0.33
C PRO A 43 40.79 15.26 -0.89
N PHE A 44 40.25 14.53 -1.86
CA PHE A 44 40.95 13.50 -2.61
C PHE A 44 41.53 14.08 -3.90
N PHE A 45 42.80 13.78 -4.18
CA PHE A 45 43.47 14.14 -5.42
C PHE A 45 43.62 12.89 -6.30
N VAL A 46 43.12 12.94 -7.54
CA VAL A 46 43.08 11.78 -8.44
C VAL A 46 43.96 12.03 -9.67
N ARG A 47 44.73 11.02 -10.08
CA ARG A 47 45.47 11.00 -11.34
C ARG A 47 45.35 9.63 -12.01
N VAL A 48 45.36 9.59 -13.34
CA VAL A 48 45.17 8.37 -14.14
C VAL A 48 46.35 8.18 -15.08
N THR A 49 46.78 6.93 -15.27
CA THR A 49 47.76 6.54 -16.31
C THR A 49 47.29 5.27 -17.01
N ALA A 50 47.65 5.10 -18.28
CA ALA A 50 47.41 3.86 -19.02
C ALA A 50 48.53 2.85 -18.74
N TYR A 51 48.19 1.56 -18.70
CA TYR A 51 49.13 0.45 -18.50
C TYR A 51 49.01 -0.57 -19.64
N ASN A 52 50.15 -1.11 -20.08
CA ASN A 52 50.22 -2.29 -20.94
C ASN A 52 51.33 -3.24 -20.45
N THR A 53 51.58 -4.33 -21.17
CA THR A 53 52.60 -5.33 -20.80
C THR A 53 54.05 -4.80 -20.72
N ILE A 54 54.32 -3.60 -21.24
CA ILE A 54 55.63 -2.95 -21.19
C ILE A 54 55.72 -2.02 -19.96
N GLY A 55 54.62 -1.44 -19.49
CA GLY A 55 54.59 -0.59 -18.29
C GLY A 55 53.48 0.47 -18.30
N HIS A 56 53.64 1.49 -17.45
CA HIS A 56 52.73 2.64 -17.33
C HIS A 56 53.17 3.82 -18.20
N GLY A 57 52.20 4.57 -18.75
CA GLY A 57 52.43 5.86 -19.40
C GLY A 57 52.53 7.02 -18.40
N ASP A 58 52.52 8.25 -18.92
CA ASP A 58 52.51 9.45 -18.08
C ASP A 58 51.16 9.64 -17.36
N PHE A 59 51.22 10.14 -16.13
CA PHE A 59 50.02 10.44 -15.35
C PHE A 59 49.37 11.75 -15.82
N VAL A 60 48.05 11.73 -15.95
CA VAL A 60 47.21 12.91 -16.12
C VAL A 60 46.45 13.17 -14.82
N LEU A 61 46.51 14.40 -14.31
CA LEU A 61 45.73 14.83 -13.15
C LEU A 61 44.26 14.98 -13.54
N ALA A 62 43.35 14.52 -12.68
CA ALA A 62 41.93 14.82 -12.82
C ALA A 62 41.70 16.34 -12.68
N GLN A 63 40.70 16.85 -13.39
CA GLN A 63 40.24 18.23 -13.27
C GLN A 63 38.76 18.23 -12.83
N PRO A 64 38.40 18.87 -11.71
CA PRO A 64 39.26 19.63 -10.78
C PRO A 64 40.30 18.74 -10.05
N SER A 65 41.39 19.36 -9.59
CA SER A 65 42.56 18.65 -9.02
C SER A 65 42.29 17.91 -7.71
N ASN A 66 41.24 18.32 -7.00
CA ASN A 66 40.73 17.64 -5.83
C ASN A 66 39.20 17.69 -5.78
N GLY A 67 38.61 16.74 -5.05
CA GLY A 67 37.19 16.73 -4.73
C GLY A 67 36.96 16.15 -3.34
N VAL A 68 35.97 16.70 -2.64
CA VAL A 68 35.48 16.16 -1.36
C VAL A 68 34.13 15.49 -1.63
N PRO A 69 33.99 14.17 -1.39
CA PRO A 69 32.68 13.53 -1.40
C PRO A 69 31.81 14.16 -0.30
N PHE A 70 30.59 14.55 -0.65
CA PHE A 70 29.61 15.03 0.32
C PHE A 70 28.28 14.31 0.09
N PRO A 71 27.46 14.13 1.13
CA PRO A 71 26.17 13.47 0.99
C PRO A 71 25.25 14.21 0.02
N GLN A 72 24.51 13.46 -0.78
CA GLN A 72 23.59 13.97 -1.79
C GLN A 72 22.22 13.29 -1.61
N PRO A 73 21.14 13.81 -2.23
CA PRO A 73 19.90 13.06 -2.33
C PRO A 73 20.13 11.66 -2.93
N PRO A 74 19.31 10.66 -2.58
CA PRO A 74 19.51 9.30 -3.06
C PRO A 74 19.39 9.20 -4.58
N MET A 75 19.95 8.14 -5.16
CA MET A 75 19.64 7.80 -6.54
C MET A 75 18.17 7.41 -6.70
N ALA A 76 17.73 7.35 -7.96
CA ALA A 76 16.40 6.86 -8.29
C ALA A 76 16.22 5.41 -7.79
N VAL A 77 15.02 5.11 -7.27
CA VAL A 77 14.64 3.73 -6.92
C VAL A 77 14.60 2.86 -8.19
N ARG A 78 14.58 1.54 -8.02
CA ARG A 78 14.60 0.59 -9.15
C ARG A 78 13.39 -0.31 -9.13
N ASP A 79 13.07 -0.89 -10.28
CA ASP A 79 12.06 -1.96 -10.41
C ASP A 79 10.71 -1.60 -9.77
N VAL A 80 10.21 -0.37 -10.02
CA VAL A 80 8.90 0.05 -9.54
C VAL A 80 7.83 -0.77 -10.25
N ALA A 81 7.19 -1.67 -9.51
CA ALA A 81 6.16 -2.58 -9.98
C ALA A 81 4.84 -2.27 -9.28
N VAL A 82 3.75 -2.33 -10.05
CA VAL A 82 2.40 -2.12 -9.54
C VAL A 82 1.58 -3.36 -9.87
N ALA A 83 0.87 -3.86 -8.86
CA ALA A 83 -0.12 -4.91 -9.00
C ALA A 83 -1.49 -4.35 -8.59
N VAL A 84 -2.55 -4.97 -9.09
CA VAL A 84 -3.91 -4.60 -8.69
C VAL A 84 -4.26 -5.36 -7.41
N GLY A 85 -4.52 -4.62 -6.33
CA GLY A 85 -4.94 -5.19 -5.05
C GLY A 85 -6.44 -5.44 -5.00
N SER A 86 -7.23 -4.43 -5.38
CA SER A 86 -8.69 -4.52 -5.46
C SER A 86 -9.25 -3.55 -6.51
N SER A 87 -10.57 -3.46 -6.62
CA SER A 87 -11.21 -2.51 -7.55
C SER A 87 -10.91 -1.05 -7.22
N THR A 88 -10.43 -0.75 -6.01
CA THR A 88 -10.10 0.61 -5.55
C THR A 88 -8.66 0.75 -5.06
N GLU A 89 -7.80 -0.26 -5.28
CA GLU A 89 -6.47 -0.32 -4.70
C GLU A 89 -5.40 -0.81 -5.68
N LEU A 90 -4.23 -0.19 -5.61
CA LEU A 90 -3.02 -0.60 -6.32
C LEU A 90 -1.89 -0.84 -5.33
N ASP A 91 -1.31 -2.03 -5.38
CA ASP A 91 -0.16 -2.42 -4.57
C ASP A 91 1.13 -2.07 -5.31
N VAL A 92 1.88 -1.12 -4.77
CA VAL A 92 3.12 -0.60 -5.34
C VAL A 92 4.29 -1.20 -4.57
N SER A 93 5.29 -1.70 -5.29
CA SER A 93 6.54 -2.19 -4.72
C SER A 93 7.72 -1.71 -5.55
N TRP A 94 8.87 -1.55 -4.90
CA TRP A 94 10.10 -1.13 -5.57
C TRP A 94 11.32 -1.73 -4.90
N THR A 95 12.47 -1.59 -5.56
CA THR A 95 13.77 -1.93 -5.03
C THR A 95 14.52 -0.65 -4.66
N ALA A 96 15.25 -0.71 -3.54
CA ALA A 96 16.06 0.42 -3.09
C ALA A 96 17.06 0.89 -4.18
N PRO A 97 17.40 2.20 -4.19
CA PRO A 97 18.40 2.76 -5.09
C PRO A 97 19.73 2.01 -5.00
N GLU A 98 20.53 2.07 -6.07
CA GLU A 98 21.90 1.50 -6.03
C GLU A 98 22.81 2.26 -5.05
N ASP A 99 22.51 3.55 -4.81
CA ASP A 99 23.24 4.42 -3.91
C ASP A 99 22.26 5.33 -3.15
N ASP A 100 22.40 5.41 -1.83
CA ASP A 100 21.62 6.27 -0.95
C ASP A 100 22.14 7.72 -0.91
N GLY A 101 23.21 8.00 -1.67
CA GLY A 101 23.83 9.31 -1.73
C GLY A 101 24.77 9.57 -0.54
N GLY A 102 25.07 8.57 0.29
CA GLY A 102 25.95 8.68 1.45
C GLY A 102 25.26 9.08 2.75
N ASP A 103 23.93 9.16 2.76
CA ASP A 103 23.09 9.26 3.96
C ASP A 103 21.91 8.29 3.86
N ALA A 104 21.45 7.77 4.99
CA ALA A 104 20.44 6.72 5.01
C ALA A 104 19.09 7.23 4.47
N ILE A 105 18.44 6.40 3.65
CA ILE A 105 17.08 6.67 3.18
C ILE A 105 16.12 6.61 4.38
N THR A 106 15.41 7.71 4.62
CA THR A 106 14.48 7.87 5.74
C THR A 106 13.04 7.56 5.35
N ALA A 107 12.69 7.81 4.09
CA ALA A 107 11.33 7.72 3.57
C ALA A 107 11.31 7.56 2.05
N HIS A 108 10.14 7.27 1.50
CA HIS A 108 9.89 7.35 0.05
C HIS A 108 8.63 8.18 -0.22
N LEU A 109 8.63 8.93 -1.32
CA LEU A 109 7.46 9.61 -1.85
C LEU A 109 6.87 8.76 -2.97
N VAL A 110 5.61 8.35 -2.82
CA VAL A 110 4.82 7.65 -3.85
C VAL A 110 3.79 8.64 -4.39
N GLU A 111 3.74 8.83 -5.70
CA GLU A 111 2.80 9.74 -6.38
C GLU A 111 2.00 8.95 -7.41
N TRP A 112 0.72 9.27 -7.57
CA TRP A 112 -0.15 8.69 -8.58
C TRP A 112 -1.01 9.74 -9.26
N ASP A 113 -1.30 9.51 -10.54
CA ASP A 113 -2.06 10.46 -11.37
C ASP A 113 -2.74 9.75 -12.54
N ILE A 114 -3.83 10.32 -13.08
CA ILE A 114 -4.49 9.88 -14.32
C ILE A 114 -3.73 10.30 -15.59
N LEU A 115 -2.84 11.29 -15.49
CA LEU A 115 -1.95 11.75 -16.54
C LEU A 115 -0.51 11.33 -16.25
N HIS A 116 0.24 10.97 -17.28
CA HIS A 116 1.65 10.59 -17.13
C HIS A 116 2.55 11.76 -16.70
N THR A 117 2.05 12.99 -16.81
CA THR A 117 2.74 14.23 -16.46
C THR A 117 2.69 14.54 -14.97
N PHE A 118 1.82 13.86 -14.20
CA PHE A 118 1.63 14.07 -12.75
C PHE A 118 1.25 15.52 -12.41
N ASP A 119 0.34 16.08 -13.21
CA ASP A 119 -0.10 17.47 -13.17
C ASP A 119 -1.62 17.61 -13.36
N SER A 120 -2.40 16.58 -12.99
CA SER A 120 -3.85 16.58 -13.22
C SER A 120 -4.64 17.47 -12.26
N GLU A 121 -4.09 17.78 -11.09
CA GLU A 121 -4.72 18.64 -10.09
C GLU A 121 -4.03 20.00 -10.01
N CYS A 122 -4.80 21.01 -9.66
CA CYS A 122 -4.25 22.31 -9.31
C CYS A 122 -4.01 22.29 -7.79
N GLY A 123 -2.77 22.48 -7.36
CA GLY A 123 -2.43 22.38 -5.95
C GLY A 123 -3.03 23.54 -5.19
N GLU A 124 -4.19 23.39 -4.55
CA GLU A 124 -4.79 24.43 -3.70
C GLU A 124 -3.95 24.59 -2.42
N LYS A 125 -2.95 25.48 -2.45
CA LYS A 125 -2.17 25.87 -1.27
C LYS A 125 -2.66 27.21 -0.75
N LEU A 126 -2.76 27.33 0.57
CA LEU A 126 -2.97 28.61 1.23
C LEU A 126 -1.70 29.46 1.08
N GLU A 127 -1.84 30.75 0.75
CA GLU A 127 -0.72 31.67 0.71
C GLU A 127 -0.18 31.87 2.13
N ILE A 128 1.14 31.74 2.29
CA ILE A 128 1.85 32.12 3.51
C ILE A 128 2.85 33.21 3.17
N GLN A 129 2.64 34.39 3.72
CA GLN A 129 3.59 35.50 3.66
C GLN A 129 4.23 35.69 5.03
N ARG A 130 5.53 35.94 5.05
CA ARG A 130 6.32 36.15 6.26
C ARG A 130 6.79 37.58 6.37
N ILE A 131 6.55 38.15 7.55
CA ILE A 131 7.14 39.41 7.96
C ILE A 131 8.28 39.10 8.91
N THR A 132 9.48 39.57 8.58
CA THR A 132 10.63 39.50 9.47
C THR A 132 11.01 40.91 9.86
N VAL A 133 11.09 41.15 11.18
CA VAL A 133 11.69 42.37 11.71
C VAL A 133 12.94 41.97 12.45
N ALA A 134 14.10 42.47 12.03
CA ALA A 134 15.39 42.16 12.61
C ALA A 134 16.20 43.44 12.86
N GLY A 135 17.08 43.41 13.87
CA GLY A 135 17.98 44.51 14.17
C GLY A 135 19.26 44.03 14.81
N ASP A 136 20.37 44.71 14.54
CA ASP A 136 21.68 44.34 15.11
C ASP A 136 21.80 44.65 16.62
N GLU A 137 20.81 45.34 17.19
CA GLU A 137 20.73 45.73 18.61
C GLU A 137 19.29 45.60 19.12
N PRO A 138 19.07 45.48 20.45
CA PRO A 138 17.72 45.41 21.04
C PRO A 138 16.82 46.56 20.60
N ILE A 139 15.71 46.22 19.94
CA ILE A 139 14.75 47.20 19.42
C ILE A 139 13.79 47.59 20.54
N THR A 140 13.79 48.87 20.94
CA THR A 140 13.00 49.33 22.11
C THR A 140 11.76 50.14 21.77
N ASP A 141 11.67 50.70 20.56
CA ASP A 141 10.51 51.44 20.06
C ASP A 141 10.47 51.40 18.53
N GLY A 142 9.35 51.83 17.93
CA GLY A 142 9.19 52.02 16.48
C GLY A 142 7.85 51.52 15.93
N GLU A 143 7.44 52.07 14.78
CA GLU A 143 6.16 51.76 14.13
C GLU A 143 6.33 51.43 12.64
N PHE A 144 5.53 50.49 12.13
CA PHE A 144 5.45 50.18 10.70
C PHE A 144 3.99 50.00 10.26
N ALA A 145 3.73 50.14 8.97
CA ALA A 145 2.44 49.84 8.35
C ALA A 145 2.65 49.01 7.09
N MET A 146 1.61 48.27 6.72
CA MET A 146 1.62 47.41 5.55
C MET A 146 0.43 47.75 4.68
N SER A 147 0.57 47.55 3.39
CA SER A 147 -0.53 47.67 2.44
C SER A 147 -0.77 46.34 1.75
N LEU A 148 -2.05 45.99 1.65
CA LEU A 148 -2.52 44.79 0.98
C LEU A 148 -3.32 45.21 -0.25
N THR A 149 -2.92 44.70 -1.41
CA THR A 149 -3.70 44.83 -2.64
C THR A 149 -4.51 43.55 -2.86
N THR A 150 -5.84 43.66 -2.82
CA THR A 150 -6.74 42.57 -3.19
C THR A 150 -7.36 42.85 -4.54
N VAL A 151 -7.64 41.81 -5.31
CA VAL A 151 -8.36 41.93 -6.58
C VAL A 151 -9.74 41.29 -6.39
N ASP A 152 -10.80 42.01 -6.70
CA ASP A 152 -12.16 41.46 -6.63
C ASP A 152 -12.47 40.52 -7.81
N ALA A 153 -13.64 39.87 -7.77
CA ALA A 153 -14.09 38.95 -8.82
C ALA A 153 -14.23 39.59 -10.21
N ASP A 154 -14.28 40.93 -10.29
CA ASP A 154 -14.37 41.70 -11.54
C ASP A 154 -12.99 42.16 -12.04
N GLY A 155 -11.90 41.77 -11.34
CA GLY A 155 -10.53 42.12 -11.71
C GLY A 155 -10.08 43.52 -11.26
N VAL A 156 -10.82 44.16 -10.35
CA VAL A 156 -10.49 45.51 -9.84
C VAL A 156 -9.58 45.38 -8.62
N ALA A 157 -8.38 45.94 -8.72
CA ALA A 157 -7.43 45.98 -7.62
C ALA A 157 -7.75 47.11 -6.63
N THR A 158 -7.91 46.78 -5.35
CA THR A 158 -8.05 47.71 -4.23
C THR A 158 -6.86 47.56 -3.29
N THR A 159 -6.16 48.66 -3.01
CA THR A 159 -5.06 48.69 -2.02
C THR A 159 -5.55 49.38 -0.76
N GLU A 160 -5.45 48.69 0.37
CA GLU A 160 -5.70 49.26 1.70
C GLU A 160 -4.45 49.18 2.58
N THR A 161 -4.29 50.17 3.47
CA THR A 161 -3.12 50.28 4.35
C THR A 161 -3.54 50.12 5.80
N THR A 162 -2.83 49.30 6.56
CA THR A 162 -3.08 49.06 7.98
C THR A 162 -2.84 50.33 8.79
N ALA A 163 -3.42 50.39 10.00
CA ALA A 163 -2.96 51.36 11.00
C ALA A 163 -1.49 51.09 11.39
N CYS A 164 -0.84 52.08 12.00
CA CYS A 164 0.53 51.96 12.48
C CYS A 164 0.64 50.90 13.59
N LEU A 165 1.40 49.84 13.32
CA LEU A 165 1.72 48.75 14.25
C LEU A 165 2.98 49.10 15.02
N ARG A 166 2.93 49.03 16.36
CA ARG A 166 4.10 49.25 17.23
C ARG A 166 4.91 47.99 17.40
N PHE A 167 6.23 48.12 17.30
CA PHE A 167 7.16 47.00 17.35
C PHE A 167 7.66 46.63 18.77
N ASN A 168 7.30 47.37 19.82
CA ASN A 168 7.88 47.14 21.15
C ASN A 168 7.23 45.99 21.96
N ALA A 169 8.04 45.38 22.85
CA ALA A 169 7.66 44.27 23.73
C ALA A 169 6.46 44.57 24.67
N ALA A 170 6.18 45.85 24.94
CA ALA A 170 5.12 46.29 25.87
C ALA A 170 3.80 46.63 25.17
N ALA A 171 3.82 46.97 23.88
CA ALA A 171 2.65 47.23 23.05
C ALA A 171 2.00 45.91 22.62
N LEU A 172 2.83 44.89 22.35
CA LEU A 172 2.41 43.53 21.98
C LEU A 172 1.94 42.66 23.17
N THR A 173 2.01 43.21 24.39
CA THR A 173 1.54 42.57 25.63
C THR A 173 0.49 43.41 26.37
N GLY A 174 0.01 44.47 25.71
CA GLY A 174 -0.78 45.54 26.31
C GLY A 174 -2.29 45.44 26.12
N GLY A 175 -2.86 44.23 25.98
CA GLY A 175 -4.32 44.04 26.03
C GLY A 175 -4.82 42.75 25.39
N ASN A 176 -4.90 41.66 26.16
CA ASN A 176 -5.53 40.36 25.84
C ASN A 176 -5.18 39.63 24.52
N SER A 177 -4.47 40.24 23.57
CA SER A 177 -3.96 39.62 22.35
C SER A 177 -2.43 39.71 22.42
N GLY A 178 -1.70 38.60 22.23
CA GLY A 178 -0.23 38.66 22.11
C GLY A 178 0.21 39.35 20.82
N ALA A 179 1.53 39.40 20.57
CA ALA A 179 2.11 40.02 19.37
C ALA A 179 1.49 39.62 18.03
N SER A 180 1.10 38.34 17.89
CA SER A 180 0.39 37.84 16.71
C SER A 180 -1.03 38.36 16.59
N GLY A 181 -1.67 38.70 17.71
CA GLY A 181 -3.01 39.26 17.78
C GLY A 181 -3.08 40.69 17.26
N ASP A 182 -2.09 41.53 17.55
CA ASP A 182 -2.07 42.92 17.04
C ASP A 182 -1.87 42.97 15.51
N VAL A 183 -1.01 42.11 14.97
CA VAL A 183 -0.83 41.97 13.51
C VAL A 183 -2.12 41.44 12.86
N TYR A 184 -2.76 40.44 13.48
CA TYR A 184 -4.05 39.93 13.03
C TYR A 184 -5.15 41.00 13.04
N ASP A 185 -5.29 41.74 14.15
CA ASP A 185 -6.30 42.79 14.31
C ASP A 185 -6.10 43.93 13.30
N ALA A 186 -4.85 44.28 12.99
CA ALA A 186 -4.53 45.29 11.98
C ALA A 186 -4.87 44.84 10.55
N LEU A 187 -4.71 43.55 10.23
CA LEU A 187 -5.09 42.99 8.94
C LEU A 187 -6.61 42.88 8.79
N VAL A 188 -7.32 42.40 9.82
CA VAL A 188 -8.80 42.28 9.81
C VAL A 188 -9.50 43.65 9.86
N ALA A 189 -8.80 44.70 10.29
CA ALA A 189 -9.30 46.07 10.21
C ALA A 189 -9.31 46.64 8.77
N LEU A 190 -8.64 45.98 7.82
CA LEU A 190 -8.75 46.32 6.41
C LEU A 190 -10.14 45.91 5.89
N GLY A 191 -10.80 46.80 5.15
CA GLY A 191 -12.14 46.57 4.61
C GLY A 191 -12.23 45.42 3.60
N ASN A 192 -11.08 44.97 3.09
CA ASN A 192 -10.92 43.87 2.14
C ASN A 192 -10.47 42.54 2.79
N VAL A 193 -10.38 42.45 4.12
CA VAL A 193 -9.97 41.23 4.85
C VAL A 193 -11.03 40.86 5.89
N GLY A 194 -11.66 39.69 5.74
CA GLY A 194 -12.58 39.16 6.73
C GLY A 194 -11.87 38.52 7.93
N ALA A 195 -12.56 38.45 9.06
CA ALA A 195 -12.03 37.86 10.30
C ALA A 195 -11.66 36.37 10.21
N ASN A 196 -12.05 35.67 9.14
CA ASN A 196 -11.64 34.28 8.92
C ASN A 196 -10.65 34.16 7.75
N ASP A 197 -10.31 35.26 7.07
CA ASP A 197 -9.52 35.22 5.84
C ASP A 197 -8.00 35.20 6.09
N VAL A 198 -7.57 35.43 7.34
CA VAL A 198 -6.16 35.43 7.73
C VAL A 198 -5.96 34.75 9.08
N SER A 199 -4.81 34.13 9.27
CA SER A 199 -4.31 33.70 10.58
C SER A 199 -2.84 34.07 10.73
N VAL A 200 -2.43 34.46 11.93
CA VAL A 200 -1.06 34.95 12.18
C VAL A 200 -0.40 34.12 13.26
N THR A 201 0.76 33.57 12.95
CA THR A 201 1.62 32.86 13.90
C THR A 201 2.91 33.64 14.09
N ALA A 202 3.27 33.95 15.33
CA ALA A 202 4.52 34.62 15.64
C ALA A 202 5.60 33.60 16.07
N HIS A 203 6.81 33.80 15.56
CA HIS A 203 8.01 33.02 15.85
C HIS A 203 9.11 33.96 16.37
N GLY A 204 9.75 33.62 17.50
CA GLY A 204 10.89 34.37 18.06
C GLY A 204 10.66 34.94 19.46
N ASP A 205 11.77 35.11 20.20
CA ASP A 205 11.84 35.73 21.54
C ASP A 205 12.81 36.93 21.49
N ILE A 206 12.30 38.08 21.90
CA ILE A 206 12.97 39.37 22.11
C ILE A 206 14.21 39.30 23.02
N ALA A 207 14.46 38.15 23.67
CA ALA A 207 15.52 37.93 24.64
C ALA A 207 16.62 36.92 24.23
N LEU A 208 16.60 36.33 23.03
CA LEU A 208 17.61 35.32 22.62
C LEU A 208 18.53 35.79 21.49
N ALA A 209 19.85 35.69 21.72
CA ALA A 209 20.93 36.00 20.76
C ALA A 209 20.99 35.09 19.51
N GLN A 210 19.96 34.28 19.27
CA GLN A 210 19.86 33.33 18.15
C GLN A 210 19.05 33.89 16.96
N TYR A 211 18.32 35.01 17.15
CA TYR A 211 17.38 35.58 16.18
C TYR A 211 17.58 37.10 15.95
N ASP A 212 18.80 37.62 16.14
CA ASP A 212 19.18 39.01 15.83
C ASP A 212 18.16 40.06 16.34
N TYR A 213 17.82 39.98 17.63
CA TYR A 213 16.97 40.94 18.37
C TYR A 213 15.60 41.26 17.72
N GLY A 214 15.06 40.32 16.92
CA GLY A 214 13.88 40.51 16.07
C GLY A 214 12.69 39.55 16.33
N GLN A 215 11.60 39.72 15.57
CA GLN A 215 10.41 38.86 15.58
C GLN A 215 9.95 38.52 14.15
N VAL A 216 9.48 37.28 13.96
CA VAL A 216 8.97 36.78 12.67
C VAL A 216 7.47 36.50 12.80
N PHE A 217 6.69 36.87 11.79
CA PHE A 217 5.25 36.60 11.71
C PHE A 217 4.93 35.87 10.42
N ASP A 218 4.34 34.68 10.52
CA ASP A 218 3.82 33.92 9.39
C ASP A 218 2.31 34.18 9.30
N ILE A 219 1.89 34.80 8.19
CA ILE A 219 0.49 35.10 7.88
C ILE A 219 0.01 34.09 6.86
N THR A 220 -1.00 33.30 7.23
CA THR A 220 -1.67 32.37 6.32
C THR A 220 -2.98 33.00 5.85
N PHE A 221 -3.15 33.20 4.55
CA PHE A 221 -4.38 33.66 3.93
C PHE A 221 -5.31 32.49 3.62
N SER A 222 -6.61 32.67 3.81
CA SER A 222 -7.62 31.60 3.77
C SER A 222 -8.97 32.14 3.32
N ASN A 223 -9.93 31.23 3.13
CA ASN A 223 -11.33 31.57 2.82
C ASN A 223 -11.48 32.55 1.65
N GLY A 224 -11.96 33.77 1.90
CA GLY A 224 -12.18 34.80 0.86
C GLY A 224 -10.89 35.30 0.21
N LEU A 225 -9.73 35.02 0.80
CA LEU A 225 -8.39 35.30 0.29
C LEU A 225 -7.60 34.01 0.04
N ALA A 226 -8.28 32.86 -0.13
CA ALA A 226 -7.61 31.64 -0.56
C ALA A 226 -7.23 31.76 -2.05
N GLY A 227 -5.93 31.68 -2.33
CA GLY A 227 -5.36 31.86 -3.68
C GLY A 227 -4.15 32.79 -3.64
N ASN A 228 -3.77 33.34 -4.80
CA ASN A 228 -2.57 34.17 -4.90
C ASN A 228 -2.91 35.55 -4.36
N VAL A 229 -2.32 35.87 -3.21
CA VAL A 229 -2.49 37.16 -2.56
C VAL A 229 -1.26 37.99 -2.88
N ALA A 230 -1.45 39.21 -3.39
CA ALA A 230 -0.33 40.09 -3.66
C ALA A 230 0.55 40.23 -2.41
N GLU A 231 1.87 40.14 -2.58
CA GLU A 231 2.83 40.30 -1.48
C GLU A 231 2.55 41.61 -0.73
N LEU A 232 2.40 41.53 0.59
CA LEU A 232 2.20 42.70 1.44
C LEU A 232 3.33 43.70 1.20
N VAL A 233 2.96 44.94 0.88
CA VAL A 233 3.94 45.99 0.61
C VAL A 233 4.14 46.79 1.88
N LEU A 234 5.38 46.82 2.34
CA LEU A 234 5.77 47.63 3.49
C LEU A 234 5.71 49.12 3.15
N ASP A 235 4.94 49.89 3.93
CA ASP A 235 4.80 51.33 3.75
C ASP A 235 5.74 52.10 4.71
N VAL A 236 7.05 51.88 4.54
CA VAL A 236 8.11 52.64 5.25
C VAL A 236 8.89 53.51 4.28
N GLY A 237 8.22 54.47 3.66
CA GLY A 237 8.85 55.52 2.85
C GLY A 237 9.01 56.84 3.62
N SER A 238 9.89 57.73 3.15
CA SER A 238 10.14 59.10 3.67
C SER A 238 8.93 60.07 3.56
N GLY A 239 7.72 59.53 3.46
CA GLY A 239 6.43 60.22 3.46
C GLY A 239 5.29 59.41 4.09
N GLY A 240 5.59 58.30 4.79
CA GLY A 240 4.60 57.50 5.51
C GLY A 240 4.04 58.21 6.75
N THR A 241 2.90 57.73 7.26
CA THR A 241 2.17 58.31 8.40
C THR A 241 2.66 57.83 9.77
N CYS A 242 3.50 56.80 9.83
CA CYS A 242 3.98 56.16 11.06
C CYS A 242 5.35 56.65 11.50
N SER A 243 5.61 56.64 12.82
CA SER A 243 6.87 57.12 13.40
C SER A 243 8.00 56.10 13.21
N GLN A 244 9.00 56.46 12.38
CA GLN A 244 10.14 55.60 12.00
C GLN A 244 11.29 55.58 13.03
N ASP A 245 11.11 56.22 14.18
CA ASP A 245 12.19 56.38 15.17
C ASP A 245 12.33 55.11 16.02
N PHE A 246 12.98 54.08 15.46
CA PHE A 246 13.35 52.87 16.20
C PHE A 246 14.51 53.15 17.19
N ALA A 247 14.26 53.90 18.26
CA ALA A 247 15.31 54.44 19.15
C ALA A 247 15.88 53.41 20.17
N PRO A 248 17.14 53.60 20.69
CA PRO A 248 18.20 54.47 20.21
C PRO A 248 19.46 53.67 19.78
N GLY A 249 19.77 53.67 18.48
CA GLY A 249 21.05 53.15 17.96
C GLY A 249 21.00 52.51 16.58
N SER A 250 19.80 52.30 16.02
CA SER A 250 19.57 51.57 14.78
C SER A 250 19.95 52.40 13.55
N ALA A 251 21.15 52.16 13.01
CA ALA A 251 21.36 52.39 11.58
C ALA A 251 20.72 51.27 10.73
N ASP A 252 20.46 50.09 11.33
CA ASP A 252 20.16 48.86 10.59
C ASP A 252 19.04 48.03 11.26
N VAL A 253 17.81 48.55 11.34
CA VAL A 253 16.60 47.70 11.56
C VAL A 253 15.97 47.44 10.20
N ALA A 254 15.83 46.16 9.85
CA ALA A 254 15.25 45.74 8.59
C ALA A 254 13.90 45.07 8.86
N VAL A 255 12.86 45.59 8.20
CA VAL A 255 11.57 44.90 8.06
C VAL A 255 11.51 44.38 6.64
N THR A 256 11.40 43.07 6.48
CA THR A 256 11.28 42.42 5.18
C THR A 256 10.00 41.61 5.13
N ILE A 257 9.37 41.61 3.96
CA ILE A 257 8.21 40.77 3.66
C ILE A 257 8.65 39.84 2.54
N GLU A 258 8.33 38.56 2.68
CA GLU A 258 8.53 37.56 1.64
C GLU A 258 7.30 36.65 1.54
N THR A 259 6.88 36.31 0.33
CA THR A 259 6.00 35.16 0.12
C THR A 259 6.78 33.85 0.35
N VAL A 260 6.48 33.16 1.46
CA VAL A 260 7.10 31.87 1.83
C VAL A 260 6.43 30.72 1.09
N GLN A 261 5.13 30.84 0.88
CA GLN A 261 4.34 29.90 0.10
C GLN A 261 3.32 30.72 -0.70
N ASP A 262 3.46 30.74 -2.02
CA ASP A 262 2.42 31.33 -2.89
C ASP A 262 1.14 30.50 -2.77
N GLY A 263 0.03 31.20 -2.53
CA GLY A 263 -1.27 30.58 -2.48
C GLY A 263 -1.71 30.29 -3.89
N LYS A 264 -1.77 29.02 -4.27
CA LYS A 264 -1.98 28.66 -5.65
C LYS A 264 -3.47 28.67 -5.98
N GLY A 265 -3.94 29.77 -6.62
CA GLY A 265 -5.03 29.90 -7.60
C GLY A 265 -6.45 29.40 -7.28
N THR A 266 -7.48 30.07 -7.82
CA THR A 266 -8.85 29.53 -7.89
C THR A 266 -9.03 28.66 -9.15
N VAL A 267 -10.12 27.86 -9.19
CA VAL A 267 -10.50 27.02 -10.34
C VAL A 267 -10.53 27.84 -11.65
N GLY A 268 -9.54 27.62 -12.51
CA GLY A 268 -9.43 28.27 -13.83
C GLY A 268 -8.08 28.96 -14.13
N GLU A 269 -7.23 29.16 -13.11
CA GLU A 269 -5.93 29.84 -13.25
C GLU A 269 -4.74 28.90 -12.97
N CYS A 270 -4.79 27.68 -13.49
CA CYS A 270 -3.72 26.70 -13.26
C CYS A 270 -2.49 27.03 -14.12
N HIS A 271 -1.59 27.84 -13.56
CA HIS A 271 -0.25 28.09 -14.12
C HIS A 271 0.57 26.79 -14.08
N ALA A 272 1.51 26.61 -15.03
CA ALA A 272 2.32 25.38 -15.13
C ALA A 272 3.17 25.09 -13.88
N ASP A 273 3.42 26.08 -13.04
CA ASP A 273 4.16 25.93 -11.79
C ASP A 273 3.26 25.45 -10.63
N ASN A 274 1.94 25.37 -10.85
CA ASN A 274 0.92 25.19 -9.82
C ASN A 274 0.17 23.86 -9.89
N VAL A 275 0.61 22.98 -10.77
CA VAL A 275 0.04 21.65 -10.95
C VAL A 275 0.67 20.64 -10.00
N GLU A 276 -0.15 19.73 -9.49
CA GLU A 276 0.24 18.66 -8.57
C GLU A 276 -0.35 17.32 -9.04
N PRO A 277 0.25 16.19 -8.61
CA PRO A 277 -0.31 14.88 -8.88
C PRO A 277 -1.67 14.73 -8.20
N LEU A 278 -2.56 13.93 -8.79
CA LEU A 278 -3.86 13.56 -8.21
C LEU A 278 -3.75 13.05 -6.76
N GLY A 279 -2.65 12.39 -6.42
CA GLY A 279 -2.37 12.08 -5.03
C GLY A 279 -0.94 11.66 -4.79
N TRP A 280 -0.55 11.74 -3.52
CA TRP A 280 0.78 11.38 -3.07
C TRP A 280 0.77 10.90 -1.62
N ALA A 281 1.78 10.12 -1.26
CA ALA A 281 1.99 9.64 0.10
C ALA A 281 3.48 9.53 0.41
N VAL A 282 3.87 9.95 1.62
CA VAL A 282 5.22 9.73 2.14
C VAL A 282 5.20 8.51 3.05
N THR A 283 5.99 7.51 2.71
CA THR A 283 6.12 6.25 3.45
C THR A 283 7.38 6.24 4.29
N SER A 284 7.48 5.29 5.23
CA SER A 284 8.74 5.01 5.92
C SER A 284 9.79 4.44 4.97
N ALA A 285 10.94 3.98 5.48
CA ALA A 285 11.96 3.28 4.69
C ALA A 285 11.49 1.95 4.06
N ALA A 286 10.23 1.55 4.23
CA ALA A 286 9.63 0.41 3.53
C ALA A 286 9.63 0.60 2.01
N THR A 287 9.75 -0.51 1.28
CA THR A 287 9.82 -0.53 -0.20
C THR A 287 8.53 -1.02 -0.86
N ALA A 288 7.41 -0.83 -0.17
CA ALA A 288 6.08 -1.16 -0.66
C ALA A 288 5.04 -0.22 -0.05
N TYR A 289 3.97 0.01 -0.80
CA TYR A 289 2.85 0.88 -0.40
C TYR A 289 1.57 0.48 -1.15
N THR A 290 0.45 0.47 -0.45
CA THR A 290 -0.86 0.25 -1.07
C THR A 290 -1.55 1.60 -1.23
N ILE A 291 -1.78 1.99 -2.48
CA ILE A 291 -2.61 3.15 -2.81
C ILE A 291 -4.07 2.71 -2.68
N THR A 292 -4.86 3.46 -1.92
CA THR A 292 -6.28 3.15 -1.66
C THR A 292 -7.19 4.26 -2.20
N THR A 293 -8.50 4.02 -2.16
CA THR A 293 -9.54 4.99 -2.57
C THR A 293 -9.49 5.42 -4.04
N LEU A 294 -8.93 4.57 -4.92
CA LEU A 294 -8.88 4.81 -6.36
C LEU A 294 -10.24 4.56 -7.02
N THR A 295 -10.47 5.20 -8.16
CA THR A 295 -11.67 4.98 -8.96
C THR A 295 -11.53 3.68 -9.77
N PRO A 296 -12.42 2.68 -9.59
CA PRO A 296 -12.39 1.45 -10.37
C PRO A 296 -12.45 1.71 -11.87
N GLY A 297 -11.67 0.97 -12.66
CA GLY A 297 -11.65 1.09 -14.12
C GLY A 297 -10.87 2.31 -14.66
N THR A 298 -10.40 3.20 -13.79
CA THR A 298 -9.60 4.37 -14.18
C THR A 298 -8.12 4.02 -14.32
N ARG A 299 -7.44 4.59 -15.33
CA ARG A 299 -6.00 4.36 -15.56
C ARG A 299 -5.17 5.32 -14.71
N TYR A 300 -4.19 4.79 -13.98
CA TYR A 300 -3.26 5.54 -13.14
C TYR A 300 -1.81 5.29 -13.53
N TYR A 301 -1.03 6.35 -13.59
CA TYR A 301 0.43 6.35 -13.60
C TYR A 301 0.92 6.47 -12.17
N VAL A 302 1.99 5.76 -11.83
CA VAL A 302 2.59 5.78 -10.49
C VAL A 302 4.09 6.03 -10.63
N ARG A 303 4.64 6.90 -9.78
CA ARG A 303 6.09 7.11 -9.66
C ARG A 303 6.52 7.15 -8.20
N VAL A 304 7.78 6.80 -7.96
CA VAL A 304 8.35 6.74 -6.60
C VAL A 304 9.70 7.45 -6.56
N SER A 305 9.95 8.21 -5.48
CA SER A 305 11.21 8.89 -5.19
C SER A 305 11.72 8.51 -3.80
N ALA A 306 13.02 8.27 -3.65
CA ALA A 306 13.64 8.02 -2.33
C ALA A 306 13.99 9.35 -1.63
N ILE A 307 13.93 9.37 -0.29
CA ILE A 307 14.16 10.58 0.51
C ILE A 307 15.24 10.29 1.56
N ASN A 308 16.22 11.18 1.68
CA ASN A 308 17.14 11.24 2.82
C ASN A 308 17.15 12.65 3.44
N SER A 309 18.03 12.93 4.39
CA SER A 309 18.07 14.25 5.05
C SER A 309 18.47 15.41 4.12
N TYR A 310 19.00 15.10 2.93
CA TYR A 310 19.41 16.07 1.91
C TYR A 310 18.35 16.30 0.83
N GLY A 311 17.26 15.54 0.84
CA GLY A 311 16.08 15.76 0.00
C GLY A 311 15.67 14.54 -0.83
N TYR A 312 14.91 14.82 -1.89
CA TYR A 312 14.33 13.83 -2.79
C TYR A 312 15.32 13.44 -3.88
N GLY A 313 15.49 12.14 -4.07
CA GLY A 313 16.09 11.57 -5.27
C GLY A 313 15.17 11.70 -6.49
N PRO A 314 15.67 11.41 -7.70
CA PRO A 314 14.85 11.41 -8.91
C PRO A 314 13.69 10.40 -8.82
N SER A 315 12.55 10.77 -9.38
CA SER A 315 11.39 9.88 -9.47
C SER A 315 11.58 8.79 -10.51
N THR A 316 11.04 7.61 -10.23
CA THR A 316 11.00 6.47 -11.16
C THR A 316 9.57 6.06 -11.39
N GLU A 317 9.13 6.09 -12.64
CA GLU A 317 7.80 5.61 -13.03
C GLU A 317 7.72 4.09 -12.99
N SER A 318 6.53 3.58 -12.69
CA SER A 318 6.23 2.16 -12.69
C SER A 318 6.41 1.50 -14.07
N ILE A 319 6.89 0.26 -14.07
CA ILE A 319 7.06 -0.55 -15.27
C ILE A 319 5.67 -0.95 -15.80
N ASN A 320 5.49 -0.95 -17.13
CA ASN A 320 4.27 -1.35 -17.83
C ASN A 320 3.00 -0.53 -17.48
N GLY A 321 3.13 0.69 -16.94
CA GLY A 321 2.00 1.59 -16.73
C GLY A 321 1.37 2.09 -18.05
N PRO A 322 0.15 2.66 -18.00
CA PRO A 322 -0.68 2.89 -16.80
C PRO A 322 -1.39 1.63 -16.29
N HIS A 323 -1.77 1.66 -15.01
CA HIS A 323 -2.42 0.56 -14.29
C HIS A 323 -3.88 0.87 -14.03
N THR A 324 -4.75 -0.15 -14.10
CA THR A 324 -6.19 0.01 -13.88
C THR A 324 -6.63 -0.85 -12.72
N PRO A 325 -7.16 -0.28 -11.62
CA PRO A 325 -7.69 -1.06 -10.52
C PRO A 325 -9.05 -1.64 -10.94
N TRP A 326 -9.17 -2.96 -10.79
CA TRP A 326 -10.32 -3.75 -11.19
C TRP A 326 -10.35 -5.04 -10.36
N ALA A 327 -11.52 -5.60 -10.14
CA ALA A 327 -11.67 -6.87 -9.45
C ALA A 327 -12.71 -7.75 -10.13
N VAL A 328 -12.82 -8.99 -9.65
CA VAL A 328 -13.89 -9.90 -10.09
C VAL A 328 -15.26 -9.25 -9.85
N PRO A 329 -16.25 -9.49 -10.72
CA PRO A 329 -17.58 -8.98 -10.52
C PRO A 329 -18.20 -9.47 -9.21
N ASP A 330 -19.08 -8.64 -8.64
CA ASP A 330 -19.96 -8.99 -7.54
C ASP A 330 -20.94 -10.10 -7.94
N VAL A 331 -21.60 -10.71 -6.96
CA VAL A 331 -22.64 -11.70 -7.21
C VAL A 331 -23.85 -11.05 -7.92
N PRO A 332 -24.54 -11.79 -8.82
CA PRO A 332 -25.82 -11.37 -9.38
C PRO A 332 -26.79 -10.94 -8.26
N ALA A 333 -27.47 -9.80 -8.43
CA ALA A 333 -28.30 -9.26 -7.36
C ALA A 333 -29.52 -10.13 -7.02
N LEU A 334 -30.02 -10.87 -8.01
CA LEU A 334 -31.10 -11.82 -7.84
C LEU A 334 -30.98 -12.93 -8.89
N ALA A 335 -31.23 -14.16 -8.47
CA ALA A 335 -31.44 -15.30 -9.36
C ALA A 335 -32.73 -16.02 -8.96
N THR A 336 -33.61 -16.26 -9.93
CA THR A 336 -34.90 -16.94 -9.73
C THR A 336 -34.99 -18.18 -10.61
N LEU A 337 -35.36 -19.30 -9.98
CA LEU A 337 -35.63 -20.56 -10.68
C LEU A 337 -37.15 -20.73 -10.82
N THR A 338 -37.59 -21.00 -12.03
CA THR A 338 -38.99 -21.32 -12.34
C THR A 338 -39.08 -22.61 -13.15
N ILE A 339 -40.17 -23.36 -12.93
CA ILE A 339 -40.54 -24.47 -13.81
C ILE A 339 -41.20 -23.82 -15.03
N ASP A 340 -40.59 -24.00 -16.20
CA ASP A 340 -41.05 -23.35 -17.43
C ASP A 340 -42.04 -24.26 -18.17
N LEU A 341 -41.59 -25.47 -18.51
CA LEU A 341 -42.43 -26.53 -19.10
C LEU A 341 -42.26 -27.84 -18.32
N SER A 342 -42.91 -28.91 -18.79
CA SER A 342 -42.88 -30.23 -18.15
C SER A 342 -41.48 -30.83 -18.00
N ASP A 343 -40.52 -30.41 -18.82
CA ASP A 343 -39.16 -30.94 -18.90
C ASP A 343 -38.10 -29.83 -18.99
N THR A 344 -38.47 -28.56 -18.76
CA THR A 344 -37.55 -27.43 -18.81
C THR A 344 -37.60 -26.61 -17.53
N LEU A 345 -36.41 -26.19 -17.08
CA LEU A 345 -36.23 -25.22 -16.02
C LEU A 345 -35.80 -23.90 -16.66
N ARG A 346 -36.31 -22.80 -16.14
CA ARG A 346 -35.86 -21.46 -16.50
C ARG A 346 -35.23 -20.80 -15.29
N VAL A 347 -34.00 -20.32 -15.49
CA VAL A 347 -33.28 -19.51 -14.51
C VAL A 347 -33.17 -18.11 -15.08
N ASP A 348 -33.73 -17.13 -14.37
CA ASP A 348 -33.56 -15.71 -14.69
C ASP A 348 -32.66 -15.08 -13.62
N TRP A 349 -31.76 -14.19 -14.02
CA TRP A 349 -30.93 -13.43 -13.09
C TRP A 349 -30.81 -11.98 -13.53
N THR A 350 -30.47 -11.11 -12.59
CA THR A 350 -30.17 -9.70 -12.84
C THR A 350 -28.68 -9.46 -12.82
N GLU A 351 -28.27 -8.28 -13.28
CA GLU A 351 -26.88 -7.84 -13.18
C GLU A 351 -26.38 -7.85 -11.72
N PRO A 352 -25.06 -7.96 -11.51
CA PRO A 352 -24.47 -7.85 -10.17
C PRO A 352 -24.78 -6.56 -9.44
N HIS A 353 -24.72 -6.61 -8.10
CA HIS A 353 -24.82 -5.42 -7.26
C HIS A 353 -23.73 -4.38 -7.61
N ASN A 354 -23.99 -3.10 -7.34
CA ASN A 354 -23.02 -2.01 -7.52
C ASN A 354 -22.48 -1.82 -8.95
N GLN A 355 -23.28 -2.14 -9.98
CA GLN A 355 -22.98 -1.73 -11.36
C GLN A 355 -22.79 -0.21 -11.47
N LYS A 356 -21.70 0.20 -12.13
CA LYS A 356 -21.36 1.60 -12.43
C LYS A 356 -21.11 1.76 -13.94
N GLU A 357 -20.91 2.99 -14.42
CA GLU A 357 -20.62 3.23 -15.83
C GLU A 357 -19.30 2.57 -16.28
N GLU A 358 -18.34 2.45 -15.37
CA GLU A 358 -17.06 1.77 -15.56
C GLU A 358 -17.19 0.23 -15.52
N GLY A 359 -18.39 -0.28 -15.29
CA GLY A 359 -18.70 -1.70 -15.12
C GLY A 359 -18.80 -2.11 -13.65
N ASN A 360 -18.74 -3.42 -13.41
CA ASN A 360 -18.77 -3.98 -12.07
C ASN A 360 -17.34 -4.17 -11.56
N ASN A 361 -16.99 -3.51 -10.45
CA ASN A 361 -15.62 -3.51 -9.93
C ASN A 361 -14.56 -3.07 -10.98
N GLY A 362 -14.90 -2.11 -11.86
CA GLY A 362 -13.98 -1.53 -12.84
C GLY A 362 -13.89 -2.26 -14.18
N SER A 363 -14.71 -3.29 -14.41
CA SER A 363 -14.80 -3.98 -15.70
C SER A 363 -16.24 -4.40 -16.02
N PRO A 364 -16.68 -4.35 -17.29
CA PRO A 364 -17.99 -4.87 -17.67
C PRO A 364 -18.07 -6.38 -17.44
N VAL A 365 -19.29 -6.86 -17.15
CA VAL A 365 -19.58 -8.29 -17.01
C VAL A 365 -19.84 -8.88 -18.40
N ASP A 366 -18.91 -9.71 -18.88
CA ASP A 366 -19.00 -10.25 -20.25
C ASP A 366 -19.92 -11.48 -20.36
N ARG A 367 -19.87 -12.38 -19.38
CA ARG A 367 -20.50 -13.72 -19.44
C ARG A 367 -20.86 -14.23 -18.04
N TYR A 368 -21.83 -15.15 -17.98
CA TYR A 368 -22.24 -15.85 -16.76
C TYR A 368 -22.00 -17.36 -16.90
N LYS A 369 -21.54 -18.02 -15.83
CA LYS A 369 -21.46 -19.48 -15.72
C LYS A 369 -22.70 -19.96 -14.96
N VAL A 370 -23.44 -20.91 -15.55
CA VAL A 370 -24.62 -21.51 -14.92
C VAL A 370 -24.38 -23.00 -14.78
N GLU A 371 -24.44 -23.50 -13.55
CA GLU A 371 -24.22 -24.90 -13.22
C GLU A 371 -25.49 -25.48 -12.60
N TRP A 372 -25.84 -26.71 -12.98
CA TRP A 372 -26.97 -27.43 -12.42
C TRP A 372 -26.59 -28.88 -12.17
N GLN A 373 -27.09 -29.44 -11.07
CA GLN A 373 -26.79 -30.81 -10.68
C GLN A 373 -28.05 -31.48 -10.15
N ARG A 374 -28.11 -32.80 -10.28
CA ARG A 374 -29.05 -33.62 -9.52
C ARG A 374 -28.49 -33.85 -8.13
N ARG A 375 -29.37 -33.94 -7.14
CA ARG A 375 -28.99 -34.45 -5.82
C ARG A 375 -28.27 -35.78 -5.97
N ARG A 376 -27.15 -35.94 -5.25
CA ARG A 376 -26.53 -37.24 -5.01
C ARG A 376 -27.04 -37.72 -3.66
N ASN A 377 -27.71 -38.88 -3.66
CA ASN A 377 -28.17 -39.48 -2.41
C ASN A 377 -26.96 -40.00 -1.65
N GLU A 378 -26.99 -39.81 -0.34
CA GLU A 378 -25.99 -40.39 0.54
C GLU A 378 -26.22 -41.89 0.67
N VAL A 379 -25.11 -42.62 0.73
CA VAL A 379 -25.11 -44.05 1.04
C VAL A 379 -24.21 -44.29 2.24
N GLN A 380 -24.82 -44.74 3.32
CA GLN A 380 -24.10 -45.27 4.49
C GLN A 380 -24.25 -46.80 4.51
N VAL A 381 -23.21 -47.51 4.94
CA VAL A 381 -23.18 -48.97 5.02
C VAL A 381 -22.92 -49.38 6.45
N VAL A 382 -23.89 -50.06 7.04
CA VAL A 382 -23.76 -50.70 8.37
C VAL A 382 -23.31 -52.14 8.16
N THR A 383 -22.15 -52.50 8.69
CA THR A 383 -21.60 -53.84 8.57
C THR A 383 -21.56 -54.51 9.93
N VAL A 384 -22.27 -55.63 10.07
CA VAL A 384 -22.15 -56.54 11.20
C VAL A 384 -21.14 -57.61 10.79
N SER A 385 -20.00 -57.66 11.46
CA SER A 385 -18.92 -58.63 11.19
C SER A 385 -18.81 -59.66 12.30
N ALA A 386 -18.48 -60.91 11.94
CA ALA A 386 -18.25 -61.99 12.90
C ALA A 386 -17.32 -63.07 12.32
N ASP A 387 -16.53 -63.75 13.16
CA ASP A 387 -15.65 -64.83 12.73
C ASP A 387 -16.29 -66.23 12.74
N GLU A 388 -17.51 -66.34 13.30
CA GLU A 388 -18.36 -67.52 13.25
C GLU A 388 -19.85 -67.17 13.23
N ALA A 389 -20.72 -68.17 13.05
CA ALA A 389 -22.16 -67.96 12.93
C ALA A 389 -22.79 -67.43 14.23
N LEU A 390 -23.47 -66.28 14.14
CA LEU A 390 -24.25 -65.70 15.23
C LEU A 390 -25.58 -66.43 15.42
N THR A 391 -25.99 -66.55 16.68
CA THR A 391 -27.27 -67.13 17.11
C THR A 391 -28.12 -66.15 17.92
N ALA A 392 -27.50 -65.10 18.48
CA ALA A 392 -28.15 -63.95 19.08
C ALA A 392 -27.23 -62.72 19.00
N GLY A 393 -27.80 -61.53 19.16
CA GLY A 393 -27.09 -60.26 19.12
C GLY A 393 -27.91 -59.19 18.41
N GLY A 394 -27.49 -57.94 18.56
CA GLY A 394 -28.23 -56.82 18.00
C GLY A 394 -27.59 -55.47 18.27
N PHE A 395 -27.96 -54.51 17.45
CA PHE A 395 -27.39 -53.18 17.37
C PHE A 395 -28.47 -52.10 17.27
N GLU A 396 -28.12 -50.88 17.65
CA GLU A 396 -28.93 -49.68 17.52
C GLU A 396 -28.16 -48.66 16.69
N LEU A 397 -28.88 -47.93 15.84
CA LEU A 397 -28.34 -46.87 15.00
C LEU A 397 -28.84 -45.52 15.51
N THR A 398 -27.93 -44.56 15.63
CA THR A 398 -28.23 -43.21 16.15
C THR A 398 -27.82 -42.16 15.13
N LEU A 399 -28.79 -41.31 14.77
CA LEU A 399 -28.60 -40.11 13.95
C LEU A 399 -28.96 -38.87 14.77
N GLY A 400 -27.99 -38.00 15.02
CA GLY A 400 -28.16 -36.83 15.88
C GLY A 400 -28.65 -37.23 17.28
N ALA A 401 -29.88 -36.86 17.64
CA ALA A 401 -30.49 -37.15 18.94
C ALA A 401 -31.50 -38.32 18.92
N SER A 402 -31.71 -38.97 17.77
CA SER A 402 -32.67 -40.07 17.62
C SER A 402 -31.94 -41.40 17.47
N THR A 403 -32.46 -42.44 18.14
CA THR A 403 -31.92 -43.81 18.09
C THR A 403 -33.02 -44.78 17.68
N THR A 404 -32.69 -45.77 16.85
CA THR A 404 -33.61 -46.84 16.44
C THR A 404 -33.97 -47.77 17.61
N ALA A 405 -35.00 -48.60 17.46
CA ALA A 405 -35.11 -49.77 18.33
C ALA A 405 -33.93 -50.74 18.09
N CYS A 406 -33.74 -51.67 19.03
CA CYS A 406 -32.72 -52.72 18.92
C CYS A 406 -33.01 -53.63 17.71
N LEU A 407 -32.14 -53.56 16.70
CA LEU A 407 -32.16 -54.37 15.49
C LEU A 407 -31.39 -55.67 15.75
N GLY A 408 -32.01 -56.82 15.47
CA GLY A 408 -31.35 -58.12 15.62
C GLY A 408 -30.23 -58.34 14.60
N TYR A 409 -29.29 -59.24 14.91
CA TYR A 409 -28.23 -59.66 13.98
C TYR A 409 -28.78 -60.22 12.65
N ASP A 410 -29.99 -60.79 12.69
CA ASP A 410 -30.72 -61.39 11.57
C ASP A 410 -31.79 -60.45 10.99
N ALA A 411 -31.76 -59.15 11.34
CA ALA A 411 -32.73 -58.18 10.86
C ALA A 411 -32.81 -58.18 9.32
N THR A 412 -34.03 -58.19 8.81
CA THR A 412 -34.29 -58.06 7.37
C THR A 412 -34.08 -56.61 6.93
N ALA A 413 -33.79 -56.41 5.63
CA ALA A 413 -33.68 -55.06 5.06
C ALA A 413 -34.92 -54.20 5.36
N ALA A 414 -36.11 -54.79 5.33
CA ALA A 414 -37.37 -54.08 5.63
C ALA A 414 -37.49 -53.63 7.09
N GLN A 415 -36.96 -54.42 8.05
CA GLN A 415 -36.96 -54.04 9.46
C GLN A 415 -35.98 -52.88 9.71
N VAL A 416 -34.77 -52.96 9.15
CA VAL A 416 -33.80 -51.86 9.22
C VAL A 416 -34.36 -50.60 8.56
N GLN A 417 -34.95 -50.74 7.37
CA GLN A 417 -35.60 -49.64 6.66
C GLN A 417 -36.70 -48.99 7.50
N HIS A 418 -37.57 -49.79 8.13
CA HIS A 418 -38.64 -49.28 8.96
C HIS A 418 -38.10 -48.41 10.10
N GLU A 419 -37.15 -48.93 10.88
CA GLU A 419 -36.60 -48.22 12.04
C GLU A 419 -35.84 -46.95 11.65
N VAL A 420 -35.00 -47.00 10.61
CA VAL A 420 -34.22 -45.85 10.14
C VAL A 420 -35.14 -44.76 9.59
N ASN A 421 -36.26 -45.12 8.96
CA ASN A 421 -37.24 -44.15 8.44
C ASN A 421 -38.02 -43.40 9.53
N TYR A 422 -37.94 -43.84 10.80
CA TYR A 422 -38.53 -43.13 11.95
C TYR A 422 -37.52 -42.25 12.70
N LEU A 423 -36.23 -42.28 12.33
CA LEU A 423 -35.24 -41.36 12.90
C LEU A 423 -35.59 -39.93 12.50
N ALA A 424 -35.47 -38.99 13.45
CA ALA A 424 -35.72 -37.59 13.16
C ALA A 424 -34.72 -37.07 12.12
N GLY A 425 -35.24 -36.39 11.10
CA GLY A 425 -34.43 -35.90 9.98
C GLY A 425 -34.44 -36.82 8.76
N VAL A 426 -34.80 -38.10 8.90
CA VAL A 426 -34.91 -39.04 7.77
C VAL A 426 -36.30 -38.95 7.12
N ASP A 427 -36.36 -38.52 5.86
CA ASP A 427 -37.60 -38.42 5.08
C ASP A 427 -37.74 -39.52 4.01
N GLY A 428 -36.85 -40.51 4.04
CA GLY A 428 -36.88 -41.65 3.13
C GLY A 428 -35.52 -42.33 3.07
N VAL A 429 -35.55 -43.65 3.17
CA VAL A 429 -34.38 -44.52 3.04
C VAL A 429 -34.77 -45.81 2.35
N SER A 430 -33.92 -46.25 1.43
CA SER A 430 -33.96 -47.58 0.81
C SER A 430 -32.82 -48.43 1.34
N VAL A 431 -33.12 -49.64 1.81
CA VAL A 431 -32.12 -50.52 2.42
C VAL A 431 -31.90 -51.77 1.57
N ALA A 432 -30.65 -52.06 1.23
CA ALA A 432 -30.25 -53.32 0.62
C ALA A 432 -29.41 -54.13 1.62
N ARG A 433 -29.73 -55.42 1.78
CA ARG A 433 -28.99 -56.34 2.65
C ARG A 433 -28.18 -57.32 1.81
N ALA A 434 -26.91 -57.49 2.14
CA ALA A 434 -26.00 -58.46 1.55
C ALA A 434 -25.33 -59.29 2.65
N GLU A 435 -24.98 -60.53 2.33
CA GLU A 435 -24.24 -61.43 3.20
C GLU A 435 -22.96 -61.87 2.48
N ASP A 436 -21.83 -61.85 3.19
CA ASP A 436 -20.56 -62.41 2.71
C ASP A 436 -19.92 -63.23 3.84
N GLY A 437 -19.97 -64.56 3.72
CA GLY A 437 -19.58 -65.45 4.80
C GLY A 437 -20.49 -65.29 6.03
N PHE A 438 -19.94 -64.79 7.13
CA PHE A 438 -20.68 -64.49 8.36
C PHE A 438 -21.01 -63.00 8.51
N ASP A 439 -20.49 -62.15 7.63
CA ASP A 439 -20.70 -60.71 7.67
C ASP A 439 -22.01 -60.34 6.98
N VAL A 440 -22.72 -59.38 7.55
CA VAL A 440 -23.98 -58.84 7.02
C VAL A 440 -23.82 -57.35 6.82
N ALA A 441 -24.01 -56.88 5.60
CA ALA A 441 -23.95 -55.47 5.25
C ALA A 441 -25.34 -54.93 4.89
N PHE A 442 -25.70 -53.79 5.47
CA PHE A 442 -26.90 -53.02 5.15
C PHE A 442 -26.50 -51.72 4.47
N SER A 443 -26.72 -51.61 3.17
CA SER A 443 -26.54 -50.36 2.43
C SER A 443 -27.81 -49.53 2.54
N LEU A 444 -27.71 -48.41 3.26
CA LEU A 444 -28.75 -47.43 3.50
C LEU A 444 -28.59 -46.31 2.47
N THR A 445 -29.48 -46.23 1.49
CA THR A 445 -29.53 -45.12 0.52
C THR A 445 -30.60 -44.13 0.95
N PHE A 446 -30.21 -42.92 1.36
CA PHE A 446 -31.15 -41.90 1.83
C PHE A 446 -31.77 -41.15 0.64
N ASP A 447 -32.92 -41.64 0.17
CA ASP A 447 -33.58 -41.25 -1.08
C ASP A 447 -34.90 -40.47 -0.90
N GLY A 448 -35.19 -40.02 0.32
CA GLY A 448 -36.37 -39.21 0.64
C GLY A 448 -36.51 -37.91 -0.19
N PRO A 449 -37.74 -37.46 -0.51
CA PRO A 449 -38.00 -36.34 -1.41
C PRO A 449 -37.68 -34.94 -0.84
N TYR A 450 -37.66 -34.75 0.49
CA TYR A 450 -37.40 -33.45 1.12
C TYR A 450 -35.97 -33.33 1.71
N THR A 451 -35.53 -32.08 1.88
CA THR A 451 -34.15 -31.58 1.82
C THR A 451 -33.28 -31.80 3.07
N THR A 452 -33.53 -32.83 3.88
CA THR A 452 -32.75 -33.08 5.12
C THR A 452 -31.68 -34.17 4.98
N ASN A 453 -31.67 -34.91 3.87
CA ASN A 453 -30.98 -36.21 3.74
C ASN A 453 -29.83 -36.21 2.72
N ALA A 454 -29.20 -35.07 2.49
CA ALA A 454 -28.27 -34.93 1.38
C ALA A 454 -26.84 -34.60 1.83
N ASP A 455 -26.55 -34.61 3.12
CA ASP A 455 -25.23 -34.63 3.75
C ASP A 455 -25.55 -34.85 5.23
N LEU A 456 -25.68 -36.11 5.63
CA LEU A 456 -26.04 -36.56 6.96
C LEU A 456 -24.76 -36.94 7.70
N ASP A 457 -24.75 -36.64 9.00
CA ASP A 457 -23.71 -37.19 9.85
C ASP A 457 -23.72 -38.73 9.76
N GLU A 458 -22.53 -39.33 9.77
CA GLU A 458 -22.38 -40.79 9.81
C GLU A 458 -23.14 -41.36 11.02
N LEU A 459 -23.96 -42.39 10.78
CA LEU A 459 -24.72 -43.05 11.83
C LEU A 459 -23.77 -43.60 12.88
N SER A 460 -24.01 -43.25 14.13
CA SER A 460 -23.32 -43.89 15.25
C SER A 460 -24.00 -45.20 15.60
N VAL A 461 -23.21 -46.22 15.96
CA VAL A 461 -23.71 -47.56 16.28
C VAL A 461 -23.38 -47.95 17.71
N ALA A 462 -24.33 -48.62 18.37
CA ALA A 462 -24.14 -49.19 19.69
C ALA A 462 -24.71 -50.62 19.75
N THR A 463 -24.10 -51.47 20.57
CA THR A 463 -24.62 -52.83 20.82
C THR A 463 -25.75 -52.77 21.85
N CYS A 464 -26.94 -53.22 21.49
CA CYS A 464 -28.12 -53.24 22.38
C CYS A 464 -28.40 -54.61 23.00
N SER A 465 -27.86 -55.68 22.42
CA SER A 465 -27.94 -57.03 22.97
C SER A 465 -26.64 -57.79 22.81
N THR A 466 -26.36 -58.70 23.74
CA THR A 466 -25.11 -59.47 23.78
C THR A 466 -25.03 -60.45 22.62
N TRP A 467 -23.92 -60.40 21.89
CA TRP A 467 -23.61 -61.33 20.81
C TRP A 467 -23.41 -62.76 21.34
N ALA A 468 -24.01 -63.74 20.68
CA ALA A 468 -23.86 -65.15 21.00
C ALA A 468 -23.57 -65.96 19.73
N PRO A 469 -22.65 -66.94 19.78
CA PRO A 469 -21.78 -67.27 20.93
C PRO A 469 -20.75 -66.16 21.24
N ALA A 470 -20.33 -66.05 22.50
CA ALA A 470 -19.36 -65.03 22.92
C ALA A 470 -17.98 -65.18 22.26
N SER A 471 -17.71 -66.32 21.63
CA SER A 471 -16.50 -66.60 20.85
C SER A 471 -16.51 -65.95 19.46
N ALA A 472 -17.66 -65.46 18.97
CA ALA A 472 -17.84 -65.03 17.59
C ALA A 472 -17.23 -63.66 17.23
N ASN A 473 -16.58 -63.01 18.20
CA ASN A 473 -15.90 -61.71 18.07
C ASN A 473 -16.68 -60.68 17.22
N ALA A 474 -17.99 -60.58 17.45
CA ALA A 474 -18.85 -59.76 16.61
C ALA A 474 -18.67 -58.27 16.85
N ALA A 475 -18.67 -57.50 15.76
CA ALA A 475 -18.59 -56.04 15.78
C ALA A 475 -19.58 -55.44 14.78
N VAL A 476 -20.01 -54.21 15.04
CA VAL A 476 -20.81 -53.43 14.08
C VAL A 476 -20.11 -52.13 13.83
N ASP A 477 -19.98 -51.80 12.55
CA ASP A 477 -19.31 -50.60 12.07
C ASP A 477 -20.18 -49.90 11.03
N VAL A 478 -20.01 -48.59 10.90
CA VAL A 478 -20.69 -47.78 9.89
C VAL A 478 -19.64 -47.09 9.06
N SER A 479 -19.88 -47.01 7.76
CA SER A 479 -19.06 -46.23 6.84
C SER A 479 -19.94 -45.45 5.87
N THR A 480 -19.51 -44.26 5.46
CA THR A 480 -20.15 -43.47 4.40
C THR A 480 -19.38 -43.59 3.07
N PRO A 481 -19.59 -44.63 2.25
CA PRO A 481 -18.91 -44.78 0.95
C PRO A 481 -19.33 -43.73 -0.09
N THR A 482 -20.47 -43.07 0.09
CA THR A 482 -20.94 -42.03 -0.83
C THR A 482 -21.57 -40.93 -0.03
N GLU A 483 -20.83 -39.81 0.07
CA GLU A 483 -21.35 -38.60 0.68
C GLU A 483 -22.51 -38.04 -0.13
N GLY A 484 -23.55 -37.63 0.59
CA GLY A 484 -24.67 -36.92 0.00
C GLY A 484 -24.21 -35.58 -0.56
N VAL A 485 -24.93 -35.06 -1.55
CA VAL A 485 -24.81 -33.62 -1.87
C VAL A 485 -26.20 -32.98 -1.99
N VAL A 486 -26.46 -31.96 -1.16
CA VAL A 486 -27.72 -31.18 -1.09
C VAL A 486 -28.10 -30.55 -2.44
N GLY A 487 -27.11 -30.26 -3.28
CA GLY A 487 -27.28 -29.65 -4.60
C GLY A 487 -25.99 -28.96 -5.01
N GLY A 488 -26.08 -28.00 -5.94
CA GLY A 488 -24.92 -27.25 -6.47
C GLY A 488 -24.19 -26.44 -5.40
N LEU A 489 -23.36 -27.11 -4.62
CA LEU A 489 -22.30 -26.48 -3.85
C LEU A 489 -21.14 -26.17 -4.81
N PRO A 490 -20.44 -25.04 -4.60
CA PRO A 490 -19.24 -24.75 -5.36
C PRO A 490 -18.24 -25.90 -5.17
N GLU A 491 -17.47 -26.20 -6.22
CA GLU A 491 -16.32 -27.09 -6.10
C GLU A 491 -15.32 -26.44 -5.13
N ILE A 492 -15.23 -26.95 -3.91
CA ILE A 492 -14.26 -26.52 -2.91
C ILE A 492 -13.08 -27.48 -2.98
N LEU A 493 -11.95 -27.00 -3.51
CA LEU A 493 -10.70 -27.74 -3.51
C LEU A 493 -9.93 -27.39 -2.22
N GLU A 494 -9.87 -28.31 -1.27
CA GLU A 494 -9.04 -28.15 -0.07
C GLU A 494 -7.58 -28.57 -0.37
N ILE A 495 -6.65 -27.63 -0.21
CA ILE A 495 -5.21 -27.89 -0.41
C ILE A 495 -4.57 -28.08 0.97
N ASN A 496 -4.38 -29.34 1.35
CA ASN A 496 -3.70 -29.69 2.59
C ASN A 496 -2.18 -29.79 2.36
N THR A 497 -1.41 -28.95 3.05
CA THR A 497 0.06 -29.01 3.05
C THR A 497 0.55 -29.53 4.40
N ALA A 498 1.45 -30.52 4.39
CA ALA A 498 2.00 -31.15 5.60
C ALA A 498 3.53 -31.18 5.55
N ALA A 499 4.17 -30.79 6.64
CA ALA A 499 5.62 -30.90 6.83
C ALA A 499 5.96 -30.95 8.32
N ASP A 500 7.13 -31.52 8.63
CA ASP A 500 7.66 -31.62 10.00
C ASP A 500 8.25 -30.29 10.53
N ASP A 501 8.43 -29.30 9.65
CA ASP A 501 8.94 -27.94 9.92
C ASP A 501 8.12 -26.89 9.14
N ALA A 502 8.36 -25.59 9.38
CA ALA A 502 7.64 -24.50 8.72
C ALA A 502 7.74 -24.56 7.17
N ILE A 503 6.58 -24.67 6.51
CA ILE A 503 6.47 -24.66 5.04
C ILE A 503 6.48 -23.21 4.53
N GLY A 504 7.35 -22.90 3.57
CA GLY A 504 7.31 -21.68 2.78
C GLY A 504 7.71 -21.97 1.33
N GLY A 505 7.05 -21.32 0.35
CA GLY A 505 7.34 -21.54 -1.07
C GLY A 505 6.25 -21.07 -2.03
N ARG A 506 6.42 -21.40 -3.32
CA ARG A 506 5.45 -21.15 -4.39
C ARG A 506 4.94 -22.46 -4.96
N PHE A 507 3.66 -22.53 -5.31
CA PHE A 507 3.09 -23.66 -6.05
C PHE A 507 2.16 -23.16 -7.17
N THR A 508 1.98 -23.99 -8.19
CA THR A 508 1.08 -23.71 -9.32
C THR A 508 -0.19 -24.53 -9.15
N LEU A 509 -1.36 -23.89 -9.21
CA LEU A 509 -2.66 -24.55 -9.25
C LEU A 509 -3.24 -24.37 -10.66
N SER A 510 -3.63 -25.46 -11.32
CA SER A 510 -4.35 -25.40 -12.60
C SER A 510 -5.61 -26.22 -12.48
N MET A 511 -6.76 -25.57 -12.61
CA MET A 511 -8.08 -26.22 -12.48
C MET A 511 -8.53 -26.91 -13.78
N ASP A 512 -7.81 -26.72 -14.89
CA ASP A 512 -8.22 -27.20 -16.22
C ASP A 512 -7.14 -28.02 -16.99
N TYR A 513 -5.97 -28.26 -16.41
CA TYR A 513 -4.87 -28.98 -17.10
C TYR A 513 -5.09 -30.50 -17.13
N ARG A 514 -4.90 -31.12 -18.31
CA ARG A 514 -4.82 -32.59 -18.46
C ARG A 514 -3.46 -33.01 -19.04
N GLY A 515 -2.55 -33.44 -18.16
CA GLY A 515 -1.21 -33.98 -18.49
C GLY A 515 -0.42 -34.29 -17.21
N GLU A 516 0.75 -34.95 -17.32
CA GLU A 516 1.72 -35.04 -16.21
C GLU A 516 2.38 -33.66 -16.02
N MET A 517 2.30 -33.12 -14.81
CA MET A 517 2.75 -31.77 -14.46
C MET A 517 4.26 -31.76 -14.16
N ASP A 518 5.07 -32.11 -15.17
CA ASP A 518 6.52 -32.28 -15.03
C ASP A 518 7.32 -31.01 -15.38
N VAL A 519 6.65 -29.93 -15.76
CA VAL A 519 7.27 -28.68 -16.21
C VAL A 519 6.79 -27.52 -15.35
N SER A 520 7.72 -26.85 -14.66
CA SER A 520 7.42 -25.63 -13.89
C SER A 520 7.04 -24.51 -14.87
N VAL A 521 5.76 -24.18 -14.92
CA VAL A 521 5.26 -22.98 -15.60
C VAL A 521 4.94 -21.96 -14.50
N CYS A 522 5.80 -20.96 -14.31
CA CYS A 522 5.56 -19.87 -13.35
C CYS A 522 5.22 -18.57 -14.07
N ASP A 523 4.04 -18.54 -14.71
CA ASP A 523 3.42 -17.26 -15.10
C ASP A 523 2.40 -16.80 -14.03
N ASN A 524 1.73 -17.70 -13.28
CA ASN A 524 0.79 -17.38 -12.18
C ASN A 524 1.04 -18.28 -10.95
N CYS A 525 2.09 -18.00 -10.18
CA CYS A 525 2.48 -18.82 -9.03
C CYS A 525 1.88 -18.26 -7.72
N ALA A 526 1.15 -19.10 -6.99
CA ALA A 526 0.57 -18.74 -5.70
C ALA A 526 1.67 -18.81 -4.61
N THR A 527 1.75 -17.80 -3.75
CA THR A 527 2.81 -17.74 -2.71
C THR A 527 2.23 -18.07 -1.34
N VAL A 528 2.83 -19.04 -0.63
CA VAL A 528 2.46 -19.39 0.73
C VAL A 528 3.56 -18.95 1.69
N ALA A 529 3.24 -17.96 2.51
CA ALA A 529 4.06 -17.60 3.66
C ALA A 529 3.88 -18.62 4.80
N ALA A 530 4.94 -18.84 5.57
CA ALA A 530 4.89 -19.75 6.72
C ALA A 530 3.80 -19.34 7.71
N GLY A 531 2.87 -20.26 7.99
CA GLY A 531 1.74 -20.05 8.91
C GLY A 531 0.52 -19.34 8.29
N SER A 532 0.49 -19.12 6.97
CA SER A 532 -0.64 -18.48 6.31
C SER A 532 -1.90 -19.37 6.28
N ARG A 533 -3.07 -18.78 6.53
CA ARG A 533 -4.39 -19.42 6.38
C ARG A 533 -5.07 -19.09 5.04
N THR A 534 -4.43 -18.22 4.25
CA THR A 534 -4.93 -17.75 2.96
C THR A 534 -3.80 -17.79 1.94
N VAL A 535 -4.13 -18.10 0.70
CA VAL A 535 -3.20 -18.12 -0.42
C VAL A 535 -3.63 -17.03 -1.40
N THR A 536 -2.73 -16.10 -1.70
CA THR A 536 -2.92 -15.10 -2.75
C THR A 536 -2.36 -15.64 -4.05
N VAL A 537 -3.20 -15.65 -5.08
CA VAL A 537 -2.81 -15.95 -6.46
C VAL A 537 -2.41 -14.61 -7.09
N ALA A 538 -1.17 -14.50 -7.56
CA ALA A 538 -0.70 -13.34 -8.33
C ALA A 538 -1.12 -13.47 -9.79
#